data_AF-A0A194Q9U3-F1
#
_entry.id   AF-A0A194Q9U3-F1
#
_cell.length_a   1.000
_cell.length_b   1.000
_cell.length_c   1.000
_cell.angle_alpha   90.00
_cell.angle_beta   90.00
_cell.angle_gamma   90.00
#
_symmetry.space_group_name_H-M   'P 1'
#
loop_
_entity.id
_entity.type
_entity.pdbx_description
1 polymer ?
#
loop_
_entity_poly.entity_id
_entity_poly.type
_entity_poly.pdbx_seq_one_letter_code
_entity_poly.pdbx_strand_id
1 'polypeptide(L)'
;MAAATLAAVRAKPQPVPLEAALNHTVCPIEVEVDDNPERVPRRIKLIKCKSDPKEWCKQQDIPKNECCEHNHHAHRMDCVQIEDVVLVHFPANATTSTMHVAVGCACMVKQIQKAPSASTGP
;
A
#
# COMPACT_ATOMS: atom_id res chain seq x y z
N MET A 1 -9.58 9.31 -49.93
CA MET A 1 -8.78 9.04 -48.71
C MET A 1 -9.68 9.30 -47.51
N ALA A 2 -10.07 8.27 -46.76
CA ALA A 2 -10.87 8.41 -45.54
C ALA A 2 -9.99 8.04 -44.35
N ALA A 3 -9.70 9.03 -43.50
CA ALA A 3 -8.93 8.82 -42.28
C ALA A 3 -9.86 8.24 -41.21
N ALA A 4 -9.64 6.99 -40.83
CA ALA A 4 -10.30 6.38 -39.69
C ALA A 4 -9.70 6.96 -38.40
N THR A 5 -10.47 7.80 -37.70
CA THR A 5 -10.14 8.25 -36.36
C THR A 5 -10.37 7.10 -35.39
N LEU A 6 -9.29 6.41 -35.00
CA LEU A 6 -9.31 5.50 -33.86
C LEU A 6 -9.58 6.31 -32.59
N ALA A 7 -10.84 6.36 -32.17
CA ALA A 7 -11.21 6.89 -30.87
C ALA A 7 -10.57 5.98 -29.81
N ALA A 8 -9.50 6.45 -29.19
CA ALA A 8 -8.93 5.81 -28.00
C ALA A 8 -9.98 5.91 -26.89
N VAL A 9 -10.74 4.83 -26.69
CA VAL A 9 -11.62 4.69 -25.53
C VAL A 9 -10.72 4.65 -24.31
N ARG A 10 -10.61 5.80 -23.63
CA ARG A 10 -9.92 5.93 -22.36
C ARG A 10 -10.69 5.07 -21.37
N ALA A 11 -10.24 3.83 -21.16
CA ALA A 11 -10.84 2.92 -20.20
C ALA A 11 -10.86 3.64 -18.85
N LYS A 12 -12.06 3.98 -18.35
CA LYS A 12 -12.21 4.45 -16.98
C LYS A 12 -11.72 3.30 -16.10
N PRO A 13 -10.74 3.52 -15.21
CA PRO A 13 -10.32 2.49 -14.26
C PRO A 13 -11.58 2.02 -13.53
N GLN A 14 -11.89 0.73 -13.63
CA GLN A 14 -13.01 0.20 -12.86
C GLN A 14 -12.61 0.25 -11.38
N PRO A 15 -13.50 0.72 -10.49
CA PRO A 15 -13.23 0.73 -9.07
C PRO A 15 -12.99 -0.72 -8.62
N VAL A 16 -11.77 -1.02 -8.20
CA VAL A 16 -11.45 -2.29 -7.55
C VAL A 16 -12.10 -2.22 -6.17
N PRO A 17 -13.03 -3.15 -5.82
CA PRO A 17 -13.60 -3.20 -4.49
C PRO A 17 -12.48 -3.32 -3.46
N LEU A 18 -12.57 -2.57 -2.36
CA LEU A 18 -11.53 -2.57 -1.34
C LEU A 18 -11.28 -4.00 -0.87
N GLU A 19 -12.33 -4.79 -0.69
CA GLU A 19 -12.30 -6.20 -0.30
C GLU A 19 -11.47 -7.07 -1.25
N ALA A 20 -11.50 -6.79 -2.55
CA ALA A 20 -10.65 -7.48 -3.52
C ALA A 20 -9.18 -7.06 -3.34
N ALA A 21 -8.90 -5.76 -3.16
CA ALA A 21 -7.55 -5.27 -2.89
C ALA A 21 -6.98 -5.80 -1.55
N LEU A 22 -7.82 -5.91 -0.51
CA LEU A 22 -7.49 -6.53 0.79
C LEU A 22 -7.09 -8.01 0.64
N ASN A 23 -7.69 -8.70 -0.33
CA ASN A 23 -7.48 -10.13 -0.49
C ASN A 23 -6.21 -10.47 -1.26
N HIS A 24 -5.79 -9.60 -2.18
CA HIS A 24 -4.66 -9.82 -3.10
C HIS A 24 -3.36 -9.10 -2.71
N THR A 25 -3.33 -8.37 -1.59
CA THR A 25 -2.10 -7.73 -1.10
C THR A 25 -1.18 -8.72 -0.39
N VAL A 26 0.13 -8.59 -0.64
CA VAL A 26 1.19 -9.32 0.07
C VAL A 26 1.27 -8.91 1.53
N CYS A 27 1.13 -7.60 1.80
CA CYS A 27 1.04 -7.05 3.15
C CYS A 27 -0.44 -6.93 3.52
N PRO A 28 -0.98 -7.83 4.36
CA PRO A 28 -2.37 -7.78 4.75
C PRO A 28 -2.65 -6.49 5.50
N ILE A 29 -3.83 -5.94 5.26
CA ILE A 29 -4.25 -4.70 5.91
C ILE A 29 -5.55 -4.93 6.67
N GLU A 30 -5.66 -4.27 7.81
CA GLU A 30 -6.89 -4.12 8.59
C GLU A 30 -7.38 -2.68 8.44
N VAL A 31 -8.70 -2.50 8.36
CA VAL A 31 -9.31 -1.18 8.21
C VAL A 31 -10.08 -0.87 9.49
N GLU A 32 -9.66 0.19 10.17
CA GLU A 32 -10.40 0.78 11.29
C GLU A 32 -11.13 2.04 10.80
N VAL A 33 -12.30 2.32 11.37
CA VAL A 33 -13.06 3.52 11.03
C VAL A 33 -13.04 4.45 12.22
N ASP A 34 -12.34 5.56 12.07
CA ASP A 34 -12.38 6.69 12.99
C ASP A 34 -13.60 7.56 12.67
N ASP A 35 -14.64 7.47 13.50
CA ASP A 35 -15.89 8.23 13.36
C ASP A 35 -15.94 9.38 14.37
N ASN A 36 -15.81 10.61 13.86
CA ASN A 36 -15.94 11.83 14.66
C ASN A 36 -17.08 12.69 14.09
N PRO A 37 -18.22 12.83 14.81
CA PRO A 37 -19.39 13.55 14.30
C PRO A 37 -19.18 15.06 14.14
N GLU A 38 -18.16 15.63 14.78
CA GLU A 38 -17.86 17.07 14.76
C GLU A 38 -16.89 17.46 13.64
N ARG A 39 -16.39 16.47 12.89
CA ARG A 39 -15.34 16.65 11.88
C ARG A 39 -15.89 16.44 10.47
N VAL A 40 -15.30 17.14 9.51
CA VAL A 40 -15.45 16.90 8.07
C VAL A 40 -14.09 16.50 7.49
N PRO A 41 -13.94 15.31 6.88
CA PRO A 41 -14.93 14.23 6.83
C PRO A 41 -15.15 13.58 8.21
N ARG A 42 -16.41 13.18 8.46
CA ARG A 42 -16.82 12.53 9.71
C ARG A 42 -16.09 11.21 9.94
N ARG A 43 -16.12 10.35 8.91
CA ARG A 43 -15.49 9.03 8.93
C ARG A 43 -14.18 9.05 8.16
N ILE A 44 -13.10 8.66 8.81
CA ILE A 44 -11.79 8.43 8.20
C ILE A 44 -11.49 6.94 8.35
N LYS A 45 -11.11 6.29 7.24
CA LYS A 45 -10.65 4.89 7.24
C LYS A 45 -9.15 4.89 7.51
N LEU A 46 -8.75 4.29 8.63
CA LEU A 46 -7.35 4.15 9.04
C LEU A 46 -6.89 2.74 8.70
N ILE A 47 -5.76 2.63 8.00
CA ILE A 47 -5.20 1.35 7.59
C ILE A 47 -4.14 0.88 8.57
N LYS A 48 -4.25 -0.36 9.08
CA LYS A 48 -3.23 -1.02 9.89
C LYS A 48 -2.59 -2.17 9.13
N CYS A 49 -1.26 -2.22 9.08
CA CYS A 49 -0.56 -3.33 8.45
C CYS A 49 -0.41 -4.49 9.44
N LYS A 50 -0.66 -5.70 8.97
CA LYS A 50 -0.20 -6.89 9.69
C LYS A 50 1.29 -7.03 9.49
N SER A 51 2.00 -7.36 10.57
CA SER A 51 3.46 -7.52 10.58
C SER A 51 3.90 -8.68 9.70
N ASP A 52 3.09 -9.74 9.62
CA ASP A 52 3.41 -10.93 8.84
C ASP A 52 2.76 -10.87 7.44
N PRO A 53 3.55 -11.03 6.35
CA PRO A 53 3.02 -11.13 5.01
C PRO A 53 2.04 -12.31 4.87
N LYS A 54 1.03 -12.16 4.02
CA LYS A 54 -0.07 -13.13 3.87
C LYS A 54 0.45 -14.48 3.36
N GLU A 55 -0.12 -15.57 3.86
CA GLU A 55 0.14 -16.93 3.31
C GLU A 55 -0.26 -17.10 1.84
N TRP A 56 -0.97 -16.13 1.26
CA TRP A 56 -1.29 -16.11 -0.17
C TRP A 56 -0.06 -16.31 -1.07
N CYS A 57 1.09 -15.76 -0.69
CA CYS A 57 2.35 -16.00 -1.37
C CYS A 57 2.74 -17.48 -1.43
N LYS A 58 2.49 -18.24 -0.35
CA LYS A 58 2.75 -19.69 -0.29
C LYS A 58 1.74 -20.49 -1.12
N GLN A 59 0.50 -20.01 -1.23
CA GLN A 59 -0.59 -20.70 -1.92
C GLN A 59 -0.55 -20.57 -3.45
N GLN A 60 0.10 -19.52 -3.96
CA GLN A 60 0.20 -19.27 -5.41
C GLN A 60 1.51 -19.78 -6.03
N ASP A 61 2.35 -20.45 -5.25
CA ASP A 61 3.66 -20.96 -5.68
C ASP A 61 4.46 -19.92 -6.48
N ILE A 62 4.47 -18.67 -5.99
CA ILE A 62 5.21 -17.57 -6.63
C ILE A 62 6.67 -17.69 -6.19
N PRO A 63 7.59 -18.27 -7.00
CA PRO A 63 8.85 -18.79 -6.47
C PRO A 63 9.96 -17.74 -6.39
N LYS A 64 9.70 -16.48 -6.79
CA LYS A 64 10.73 -15.47 -7.09
C LYS A 64 10.35 -14.01 -6.80
N ASN A 65 9.38 -13.76 -5.93
CA ASN A 65 9.11 -12.39 -5.50
C ASN A 65 9.73 -12.22 -4.11
N GLU A 66 10.70 -11.31 -3.98
CA GLU A 66 11.35 -10.99 -2.71
C GLU A 66 10.30 -10.69 -1.62
N CYS A 67 9.18 -10.05 -2.00
CA CYS A 67 8.05 -9.79 -1.11
C CYS A 67 7.28 -11.00 -0.59
N CYS A 68 7.48 -12.17 -1.20
CA CYS A 68 6.88 -13.42 -0.80
C CYS A 68 7.83 -14.34 -0.03
N GLU A 69 9.10 -13.96 0.14
CA GLU A 69 10.11 -14.72 0.87
C GLU A 69 10.25 -14.22 2.31
N HIS A 70 9.45 -14.75 3.24
CA HIS A 70 9.46 -14.34 4.67
C HIS A 70 10.83 -14.45 5.34
N ASN A 71 11.66 -15.41 4.91
CA ASN A 71 12.97 -15.68 5.51
C ASN A 71 13.97 -16.06 4.42
N HIS A 72 14.60 -15.06 3.81
CA HIS A 72 15.77 -15.30 2.96
C HIS A 72 17.05 -14.95 3.73
N HIS A 73 18.11 -15.72 3.52
CA HIS A 73 19.39 -15.53 4.22
C HIS A 73 20.08 -14.19 3.89
N ALA A 74 19.75 -13.59 2.74
CA ALA A 74 20.34 -12.33 2.26
C ALA A 74 19.46 -11.09 2.45
N HIS A 75 18.15 -11.25 2.69
CA HIS A 75 17.22 -10.13 2.81
C HIS A 75 16.10 -10.41 3.82
N ARG A 76 15.62 -9.37 4.50
CA ARG A 76 14.43 -9.41 5.37
C ARG A 76 13.31 -8.62 4.75
N MET A 77 12.11 -9.11 4.99
CA MET A 77 10.87 -8.51 4.52
C MET A 77 10.12 -7.91 5.70
N ASP A 78 9.69 -6.65 5.56
CA ASP A 78 8.85 -5.97 6.53
C ASP A 78 7.63 -5.36 5.83
N CYS A 79 6.45 -5.53 6.41
CA CYS A 79 5.26 -4.77 6.01
C CYS A 79 5.21 -3.45 6.78
N VAL A 80 5.28 -2.33 6.07
CA VAL A 80 5.30 -0.98 6.65
C VAL A 80 4.06 -0.19 6.26
N GLN A 81 3.59 0.67 7.16
CA GLN A 81 2.49 1.59 6.88
C GLN A 81 2.96 2.70 5.96
N ILE A 82 2.13 3.02 4.97
CA ILE A 82 2.23 4.25 4.19
C ILE A 82 1.32 5.26 4.87
N GLU A 83 1.90 6.39 5.25
CA GLU A 83 1.19 7.48 5.89
C GLU A 83 1.02 8.65 4.93
N ASP A 84 -0.07 9.39 5.10
CA ASP A 84 -0.35 10.65 4.42
C ASP A 84 -0.90 11.67 5.40
N VAL A 85 -0.85 12.95 5.04
CA VAL A 85 -1.39 14.05 5.82
C VAL A 85 -2.66 14.55 5.16
N VAL A 86 -3.77 14.44 5.88
CA VAL A 86 -5.07 14.91 5.41
C VAL A 86 -5.51 16.16 6.15
N LEU A 87 -6.23 17.02 5.44
CA LEU A 87 -6.87 18.19 6.01
C LEU A 87 -8.26 17.82 6.55
N VAL A 88 -8.55 18.23 7.77
CA VAL A 88 -9.86 18.02 8.42
C VAL A 88 -10.40 19.35 8.94
N HIS A 89 -11.72 19.53 8.84
CA HIS A 89 -12.39 20.76 9.24
C HIS A 89 -13.38 20.47 10.38
N PHE A 90 -13.45 21.36 11.37
CA PHE A 90 -14.38 21.30 12.49
C PHE A 90 -15.36 22.47 12.42
N PRO A 91 -16.58 22.28 11.88
CA PRO A 91 -17.51 23.36 11.60
C PRO A 91 -17.94 24.15 12.84
N ALA A 92 -18.09 23.47 13.99
CA ALA A 92 -18.52 24.09 15.24
C ALA A 92 -17.61 25.25 15.68
N ASN A 93 -16.31 25.14 15.37
CA ASN A 93 -15.29 26.10 15.79
C ASN A 93 -14.67 26.85 14.60
N ALA A 94 -15.15 26.60 13.37
CA ALA A 94 -14.59 27.10 12.12
C ALA A 94 -13.07 26.87 11.97
N THR A 95 -12.54 25.80 12.58
CA THR A 95 -11.10 25.47 12.55
C THR A 95 -10.80 24.38 11.54
N THR A 96 -9.59 24.45 11.00
CA THR A 96 -9.05 23.42 10.12
C THR A 96 -7.74 22.93 10.72
N SER A 97 -7.53 21.61 10.68
CA SER A 97 -6.34 20.95 11.23
C SER A 97 -5.84 19.89 10.27
N THR A 98 -4.60 19.47 10.45
CA THR A 98 -3.98 18.37 9.71
C THR A 98 -3.95 17.11 10.57
N MET A 99 -4.22 15.96 9.96
CA MET A 99 -4.18 14.66 10.61
C MET A 99 -3.29 13.72 9.82
N HIS A 100 -2.41 12.99 10.53
CA HIS A 100 -1.65 11.89 9.95
C HIS A 100 -2.54 10.65 9.90
N VAL A 101 -2.67 10.06 8.71
CA VAL A 101 -3.50 8.89 8.48
C VAL A 101 -2.70 7.83 7.72
N ALA A 102 -2.79 6.58 8.19
CA ALA A 102 -2.25 5.46 7.44
C ALA A 102 -3.21 5.11 6.29
N VAL A 103 -2.71 5.20 5.06
CA VAL A 103 -3.48 5.06 3.80
C VAL A 103 -3.19 3.77 3.05
N GLY A 104 -2.20 2.99 3.50
CA GLY A 104 -1.81 1.77 2.83
C GLY A 104 -0.72 1.00 3.56
N CYS A 105 -0.37 -0.14 2.99
CA CYS A 105 0.75 -0.96 3.42
C CYS A 105 1.64 -1.27 2.22
N ALA A 106 2.95 -1.18 2.43
CA ALA A 106 3.95 -1.58 1.46
C ALA A 106 4.80 -2.71 2.01
N CYS A 107 5.22 -3.57 1.10
CA CYS A 107 6.29 -4.52 1.36
C CYS A 107 7.64 -3.83 1.14
N MET A 108 8.53 -3.89 2.13
CA MET A 108 9.91 -3.42 2.00
C MET A 108 10.90 -4.56 2.15
N VAL A 109 11.83 -4.64 1.20
CA VAL A 109 12.96 -5.57 1.20
C VAL A 109 14.17 -4.84 1.80
N LYS A 110 14.74 -5.39 2.87
CA LYS A 110 15.99 -4.89 3.48
C LYS A 110 17.09 -5.93 3.29
N GLN A 111 18.15 -5.59 2.55
CA GLN A 111 19.31 -6.47 2.41
C GLN A 111 20.05 -6.59 3.75
N ILE A 112 20.31 -7.82 4.19
CA ILE A 112 21.05 -8.13 5.43
C ILE A 112 22.56 -8.18 5.14
N GLN A 113 22.94 -8.66 3.95
CA GLN A 113 24.34 -8.74 3.53
C GLN A 113 24.69 -7.56 2.63
N LYS A 114 25.74 -6.82 3.00
CA LYS A 114 26.40 -5.86 2.11
C LYS A 114 26.84 -6.64 0.87
N ALA A 115 26.36 -6.27 -0.32
CA ALA A 115 26.96 -6.76 -1.55
C ALA A 115 28.49 -6.57 -1.44
N PRO A 116 29.32 -7.60 -1.72
CA PRO A 116 30.75 -7.39 -1.81
C PRO A 116 30.95 -6.28 -2.83
N SER A 117 31.54 -5.17 -2.40
CA SER A 117 31.94 -4.08 -3.28
C SER A 117 32.71 -4.73 -4.43
N ALA A 118 32.18 -4.62 -5.64
CA ALA A 118 32.83 -5.15 -6.83
C ALA A 118 34.27 -4.65 -6.83
N SER A 119 35.21 -5.56 -6.57
CA SER A 119 36.63 -5.29 -6.70
C SER A 119 36.87 -5.14 -8.20
N THR A 120 36.93 -3.90 -8.67
CA THR A 120 37.49 -3.58 -9.98
C THR A 120 38.98 -3.91 -9.90
N GLY A 121 39.36 -5.13 -10.28
CA GLY A 121 40.69 -5.42 -10.81
C GLY A 121 40.68 -5.15 -12.32
N PRO A 122 41.84 -4.93 -12.97
CA PRO A 122 43.20 -5.27 -12.56
C PRO A 122 44.06 -4.08 -12.10
#